data_AF-A0A5C3PDD8-F1
#
_entry.id   AF-A0A5C3PDD8-F1
#
_cell.length_a   1.000
_cell.length_b   1.000
_cell.length_c   1.000
_cell.angle_alpha   90.00
_cell.angle_beta   90.00
_cell.angle_gamma   90.00
#
_symmetry.space_group_name_H-M   'P 1'
#
loop_
_entity.id
_entity.type
_entity.pdbx_description
1 polymer ?
#
loop_
_entity_poly.entity_id
_entity_poly.type
_entity_poly.pdbx_seq_one_letter_code
_entity_poly.pdbx_strand_id
1 'polypeptide(L)'
;MCTNLRRLDILCPDLPRMVNLYRLLDSFQTDFRSAPAAAMFPPSLSTVRFVLRNNPSASLGRRPWLERCGDRALVETLWSYMWSTVEVMLWFCFPRLKFEIVAAKDAPVASEDLEAARAYLEKHIFVIIGAGRLTVFPDMHGAF
;
A
#
# COMPACT_ATOMS: atom_id res chain seq x y z
N MET A 1 -24.37 -11.20 -10.36
CA MET A 1 -23.01 -11.27 -9.78
C MET A 1 -22.01 -10.92 -10.87
N CYS A 2 -21.08 -9.99 -10.61
CA CYS A 2 -20.05 -9.61 -11.59
C CYS A 2 -18.96 -10.70 -11.61
N THR A 3 -19.07 -11.66 -12.52
CA THR A 3 -18.21 -12.86 -12.57
C THR A 3 -16.84 -12.61 -13.22
N ASN A 4 -16.62 -11.42 -13.80
CA ASN A 4 -15.44 -11.11 -14.62
C ASN A 4 -14.56 -9.98 -14.05
N LEU A 5 -14.75 -9.59 -12.78
CA LEU A 5 -13.91 -8.57 -12.16
C LEU A 5 -12.48 -9.10 -11.98
N ARG A 6 -11.56 -8.68 -12.86
CA ARG A 6 -10.14 -9.06 -12.80
C ARG A 6 -9.28 -8.15 -11.94
N ARG A 7 -9.74 -6.92 -11.73
CA ARG A 7 -9.03 -5.86 -11.04
C ARG A 7 -9.97 -5.09 -10.13
N LEU A 8 -9.52 -4.82 -8.90
CA LEU A 8 -10.21 -3.99 -7.92
C LEU A 8 -9.33 -2.78 -7.61
N ASP A 9 -9.85 -1.58 -7.86
CA ASP A 9 -9.15 -0.33 -7.54
C ASP A 9 -9.75 0.27 -6.26
N ILE A 10 -8.90 0.48 -5.26
CA ILE A 10 -9.23 1.06 -3.96
C ILE A 10 -8.59 2.45 -3.90
N LEU A 11 -9.43 3.49 -3.85
CA LEU A 11 -8.97 4.87 -3.76
C LEU A 11 -8.53 5.18 -2.33
N CYS A 12 -7.29 5.61 -2.15
CA CYS A 12 -6.79 6.06 -0.86
C CYS A 12 -7.36 7.46 -0.53
N PRO A 13 -7.83 7.70 0.71
CA PRO A 13 -8.25 9.03 1.15
C PRO A 13 -7.09 10.02 1.28
N ASP A 14 -7.36 11.31 1.10
CA ASP A 14 -6.39 12.43 1.16
C ASP A 14 -5.92 12.69 2.60
N LEU A 15 -4.78 12.13 3.02
CA LEU A 15 -4.25 12.22 4.39
C LEU A 15 -2.69 12.07 4.35
N PRO A 16 -1.93 12.24 5.47
CA PRO A 16 -0.45 12.13 5.49
C PRO A 16 0.07 10.76 5.00
N ARG A 17 0.66 10.78 3.80
CA ARG A 17 0.57 9.75 2.76
C ARG A 17 0.90 8.30 3.18
N MET A 18 1.99 8.04 3.93
CA MET A 18 2.38 6.66 4.31
C MET A 18 1.57 6.05 5.46
N VAL A 19 1.11 6.87 6.40
CA VAL A 19 0.31 6.38 7.53
C VAL A 19 -1.05 5.88 7.03
N ASN A 20 -1.61 6.47 5.97
CA ASN A 20 -2.91 6.05 5.45
C ASN A 20 -2.77 4.86 4.53
N LEU A 21 -1.68 4.76 3.78
CA LEU A 21 -1.41 3.53 3.05
C LEU A 21 -1.34 2.36 4.04
N TYR A 22 -0.61 2.51 5.15
CA TYR A 22 -0.61 1.51 6.22
C TYR A 22 -2.04 1.24 6.73
N ARG A 23 -2.80 2.27 7.15
CA ARG A 23 -4.17 2.08 7.68
C ARG A 23 -5.12 1.44 6.68
N LEU A 24 -4.98 1.76 5.40
CA LEU A 24 -5.81 1.20 4.33
C LEU A 24 -5.50 -0.27 4.12
N LEU A 25 -4.21 -0.62 4.05
CA LEU A 25 -3.78 -2.02 3.97
C LEU A 25 -4.22 -2.79 5.21
N ASP A 26 -4.10 -2.18 6.39
CA ASP A 26 -4.54 -2.73 7.67
C ASP A 26 -6.07 -2.93 7.75
N SER A 27 -6.85 -1.99 7.22
CA SER A 27 -8.31 -2.12 7.15
C SER A 27 -8.70 -3.18 6.12
N PHE A 28 -8.06 -3.18 4.94
CA PHE A 28 -8.29 -4.18 3.90
C PHE A 28 -8.03 -5.60 4.43
N GLN A 29 -6.92 -5.84 5.11
CA GLN A 29 -6.70 -7.15 5.73
C GLN A 29 -7.77 -7.45 6.78
N THR A 30 -8.13 -6.49 7.63
CA THR A 30 -9.06 -6.72 8.74
C THR A 30 -10.45 -7.07 8.24
N ASP A 31 -10.92 -6.38 7.21
CA ASP A 31 -12.24 -6.56 6.61
C ASP A 31 -12.33 -7.87 5.83
N PHE A 32 -11.24 -8.25 5.15
CA PHE A 32 -11.25 -9.37 4.20
C PHE A 32 -10.50 -10.63 4.67
N ARG A 33 -9.86 -10.64 5.84
CA ARG A 33 -9.14 -11.82 6.39
C ARG A 33 -10.05 -12.99 6.78
N SER A 34 -11.31 -12.72 7.09
CA SER A 34 -12.21 -13.75 7.61
C SER A 34 -12.78 -14.63 6.48
N ALA A 35 -12.99 -15.92 6.77
CA ALA A 35 -13.41 -16.94 5.80
C ALA A 35 -14.73 -16.65 5.02
N PRO A 36 -15.67 -15.80 5.50
CA PRO A 36 -16.77 -15.32 4.66
C PRO A 36 -16.35 -14.21 3.68
N ALA A 37 -15.45 -13.31 4.10
CA ALA A 37 -15.07 -12.13 3.34
C ALA A 37 -14.06 -12.43 2.23
N ALA A 38 -13.12 -13.36 2.45
CA ALA A 38 -12.22 -13.84 1.40
C ALA A 38 -12.98 -14.53 0.24
N ALA A 39 -14.11 -15.18 0.55
CA ALA A 39 -15.01 -15.77 -0.46
C ALA A 39 -15.84 -14.72 -1.21
N MET A 40 -15.86 -13.45 -0.77
CA MET A 40 -16.51 -12.36 -1.50
C MET A 40 -15.70 -11.92 -2.73
N PHE A 41 -14.40 -12.24 -2.78
CA PHE A 41 -13.63 -11.97 -3.98
C PHE A 41 -14.01 -12.94 -5.10
N PRO A 42 -14.44 -12.44 -6.27
CA PRO A 42 -14.76 -13.31 -7.39
C PRO A 42 -13.49 -14.09 -7.79
N PRO A 43 -13.59 -15.37 -8.21
CA PRO A 43 -12.42 -16.18 -8.56
C PRO A 43 -11.58 -15.60 -9.69
N SER A 44 -12.17 -14.72 -10.51
CA SER A 44 -11.50 -14.01 -11.60
C SER A 44 -10.66 -12.82 -11.15
N LEU A 45 -10.79 -12.37 -9.89
CA LEU A 45 -9.98 -11.28 -9.35
C LEU A 45 -8.54 -11.73 -9.16
N SER A 46 -7.63 -11.08 -9.89
CA SER A 46 -6.19 -11.37 -9.80
C SER A 46 -5.40 -10.22 -9.20
N THR A 47 -5.94 -8.99 -9.24
CA THR A 47 -5.18 -7.79 -8.90
C THR A 47 -6.00 -6.83 -8.05
N VAL A 48 -5.43 -6.33 -6.97
CA VAL A 48 -5.97 -5.22 -6.17
C VAL A 48 -5.01 -4.05 -6.25
N ARG A 49 -5.49 -2.87 -6.63
CA ARG A 49 -4.70 -1.65 -6.75
C ARG A 49 -5.09 -0.67 -5.66
N PHE A 50 -4.11 -0.11 -4.97
CA PHE A 50 -4.28 0.99 -4.04
C PHE A 50 -3.84 2.29 -4.75
N VAL A 51 -4.80 3.17 -5.01
CA VAL A 51 -4.61 4.39 -5.79
C VAL A 51 -4.38 5.55 -4.85
N LEU A 52 -3.15 6.06 -4.82
CA LEU A 52 -2.75 7.22 -4.03
C LEU A 52 -3.14 8.51 -4.77
N ARG A 53 -4.10 9.25 -4.21
CA ARG A 53 -4.38 10.63 -4.60
C ARG A 53 -3.42 11.55 -3.87
N ASN A 54 -2.74 12.41 -4.63
CA ASN A 54 -1.74 13.29 -4.08
C ASN A 54 -2.19 14.74 -4.12
N ASN A 55 -2.39 15.33 -2.95
CA ASN A 55 -2.42 16.78 -2.81
C ASN A 55 -0.97 17.29 -2.69
N PRO A 56 -0.53 18.29 -3.46
CA PRO A 56 0.87 18.72 -3.57
C PRO A 56 1.50 19.33 -2.30
N SER A 57 0.83 19.30 -1.15
CA SER A 57 1.22 20.08 0.04
C SER A 57 1.83 19.27 1.20
N ALA A 58 1.91 17.94 1.14
CA ALA A 58 2.39 17.16 2.29
C ALA A 58 3.54 16.24 1.87
N SER A 59 4.76 16.63 2.21
CA SER A 59 5.95 15.79 2.12
C SER A 59 5.63 14.36 2.56
N LEU A 60 5.87 13.37 1.68
CA LEU A 60 5.64 11.94 1.90
C LEU A 60 6.25 11.39 3.20
N GLY A 61 7.20 12.14 3.79
CA GLY A 61 7.95 11.76 4.98
C GLY A 61 7.63 12.50 6.29
N ARG A 62 6.75 13.52 6.35
CA ARG A 62 6.50 14.20 7.64
C ARG A 62 5.44 13.49 8.47
N ARG A 63 5.89 13.05 9.65
CA ARG A 63 5.19 12.20 10.62
C ARG A 63 4.33 13.10 11.51
N PRO A 64 2.99 13.06 11.46
CA PRO A 64 2.21 14.04 12.21
C PRO A 64 2.06 13.71 13.71
N TRP A 65 2.35 12.49 14.17
CA TRP A 65 1.97 12.08 15.55
C TRP A 65 3.08 11.51 16.44
N LEU A 66 4.19 11.01 15.88
CA LEU A 66 5.26 10.35 16.66
C LEU A 66 6.49 11.22 16.95
N GLU A 67 6.54 12.46 16.46
CA GLU A 67 7.64 13.39 16.74
C GLU A 67 7.68 13.87 18.21
N ARG A 68 6.69 13.49 19.04
CA ARG A 68 6.72 13.71 20.50
C ARG A 68 7.43 12.58 21.27
N CYS A 69 7.72 11.45 20.65
CA CYS A 69 8.57 10.42 21.25
C CYS A 69 10.03 10.81 21.02
N GLY A 70 10.76 11.14 22.08
CA GLY A 70 12.17 11.53 22.02
C GLY A 70 13.12 10.44 21.50
N ASP A 71 12.64 9.20 21.33
CA ASP A 71 13.42 8.08 20.80
C ASP A 71 12.97 7.70 19.37
N ARG A 72 13.65 8.30 18.39
CA ARG A 72 13.42 8.07 16.97
C ARG A 72 13.64 6.61 16.55
N ALA A 73 14.55 5.89 17.21
CA ALA A 73 14.88 4.51 16.88
C ALA A 73 13.74 3.57 17.27
N LEU A 74 13.21 3.72 18.50
CA LEU A 74 12.06 2.94 18.96
C LEU A 74 10.84 3.13 18.06
N VAL A 75 10.57 4.37 17.65
CA VAL A 75 9.48 4.68 16.71
C VAL A 75 9.67 3.99 15.37
N GLU A 76 10.88 3.97 14.84
CA GLU A 76 11.19 3.31 13.57
C GLU A 76 11.05 1.79 13.68
N THR A 77 11.48 1.19 14.79
CA THR A 77 11.30 -0.24 15.06
C THR A 77 9.82 -0.63 15.15
N LEU A 78 9.03 0.11 15.93
CA LEU A 78 7.58 -0.14 16.05
C LEU A 78 6.89 -0.03 14.70
N TRP A 79 7.25 0.99 13.93
CA TRP A 79 6.67 1.19 12.61
C TRP A 79 7.07 0.09 11.63
N SER A 80 8.32 -0.37 11.66
CA SER A 80 8.75 -1.52 10.86
C SER A 80 7.97 -2.79 11.23
N TYR A 81 7.75 -3.03 12.53
CA TYR A 81 6.97 -4.17 12.99
C TYR A 81 5.50 -4.13 12.50
N MET A 82 4.90 -2.94 12.50
CA MET A 82 3.55 -2.74 11.95
C MET A 82 3.48 -3.08 10.46
N TRP A 83 4.47 -2.65 9.66
CA TRP A 83 4.55 -3.00 8.24
C TRP A 83 4.78 -4.49 7.99
N SER A 84 5.67 -5.13 8.74
CA SER A 84 5.89 -6.57 8.64
C SER A 84 4.61 -7.36 8.93
N THR A 85 3.77 -6.89 9.86
CA THR A 85 2.47 -7.52 10.14
C THR A 85 1.55 -7.46 8.91
N VAL A 86 1.44 -6.29 8.29
CA VAL A 86 0.64 -6.10 7.07
C VAL A 86 1.16 -6.98 5.93
N GLU A 87 2.48 -7.00 5.72
CA GLU A 87 3.13 -7.81 4.70
C GLU A 87 2.80 -9.30 4.82
N VAL A 88 2.97 -9.85 6.02
CA VAL A 88 2.69 -11.25 6.34
C VAL A 88 1.22 -11.58 6.08
N MET A 89 0.31 -10.69 6.46
CA MET A 89 -1.12 -10.94 6.29
C MET A 89 -1.57 -10.85 4.84
N LEU A 90 -1.06 -9.88 4.07
CA LEU A 90 -1.29 -9.83 2.62
C LEU A 90 -0.79 -11.11 1.94
N TRP A 91 0.35 -11.63 2.41
CA TRP A 91 0.91 -12.87 1.91
C TRP A 91 0.00 -14.07 2.17
N PHE A 92 -0.36 -14.31 3.43
CA PHE A 92 -1.06 -15.51 3.89
C PHE A 92 -2.56 -15.49 3.61
N CYS A 93 -3.22 -14.35 3.78
CA CYS A 93 -4.68 -14.27 3.65
C CYS A 93 -5.13 -14.21 2.19
N PHE A 94 -4.28 -13.76 1.27
CA PHE A 94 -4.65 -13.54 -0.13
C PHE A 94 -3.69 -14.17 -1.13
N PRO A 95 -3.39 -15.48 -1.04
CA PRO A 95 -2.34 -16.15 -1.82
C PRO A 95 -2.49 -16.04 -3.34
N ARG A 96 -3.72 -15.79 -3.83
CA ARG A 96 -4.06 -15.67 -5.25
C ARG A 96 -3.96 -14.25 -5.80
N LEU A 97 -3.93 -13.24 -4.94
CA LEU A 97 -3.99 -11.84 -5.34
C LEU A 97 -2.58 -11.28 -5.53
N LYS A 98 -2.45 -10.47 -6.56
CA LYS A 98 -1.38 -9.49 -6.74
C LYS A 98 -1.87 -8.13 -6.26
N PHE A 99 -0.95 -7.35 -5.72
CA PHE A 99 -1.21 -6.02 -5.23
C PHE A 99 -0.41 -5.00 -6.05
N GLU A 100 -0.96 -3.82 -6.22
CA GLU A 100 -0.25 -2.70 -6.85
C GLU A 100 -0.50 -1.43 -6.04
N ILE A 101 0.52 -0.62 -5.83
CA ILE A 101 0.38 0.74 -5.30
C ILE A 101 0.64 1.69 -6.47
N VAL A 102 -0.35 2.49 -6.85
CA VAL A 102 -0.29 3.36 -8.03
C VAL A 102 -0.55 4.81 -7.64
N ALA A 103 0.03 5.75 -8.37
CA ALA A 103 -0.32 7.16 -8.27
C ALA A 103 -1.58 7.44 -9.11
N ALA A 104 -2.45 8.31 -8.65
CA ALA A 104 -3.60 8.77 -9.43
C ALA A 104 -3.13 9.55 -10.67
N LYS A 105 -3.70 9.27 -11.84
CA LYS A 105 -3.28 9.87 -13.13
C LYS A 105 -3.46 11.38 -13.20
N ASP A 106 -4.40 11.90 -12.43
CA ASP A 106 -4.78 13.31 -12.32
C ASP A 106 -4.01 14.07 -11.23
N ALA A 107 -3.18 13.37 -10.43
CA ALA A 107 -2.35 13.99 -9.41
C ALA A 107 -0.90 14.13 -9.94
N PRO A 108 -0.44 15.32 -10.35
CA PRO A 108 0.95 15.51 -10.73
C PRO A 108 1.83 15.33 -9.49
N VAL A 109 2.54 14.21 -9.42
CA VAL A 109 3.50 13.93 -8.34
C VAL A 109 4.91 14.09 -8.89
N ALA A 110 5.77 14.79 -8.14
CA ALA A 110 7.19 14.84 -8.47
C ALA A 110 7.79 13.43 -8.45
N SER A 111 8.60 13.09 -9.45
CA SER A 111 9.24 11.77 -9.54
C SER A 111 10.09 11.44 -8.30
N GLU A 112 10.77 12.44 -7.73
CA GLU A 112 11.58 12.30 -6.52
C GLU A 112 10.76 11.84 -5.30
N ASP A 113 9.55 12.38 -5.17
CA ASP A 113 8.61 12.04 -4.10
C ASP A 113 8.19 10.56 -4.23
N LEU A 114 7.87 10.11 -5.43
CA LEU A 114 7.48 8.73 -5.69
C LEU A 114 8.63 7.73 -5.52
N GLU A 115 9.85 8.11 -5.91
CA GLU A 115 11.05 7.28 -5.68
C GLU A 115 11.37 7.17 -4.19
N ALA A 116 11.27 8.26 -3.42
CA ALA A 116 11.41 8.22 -1.96
C ALA A 116 10.36 7.31 -1.31
N ALA A 117 9.12 7.37 -1.80
CA ALA A 117 8.03 6.50 -1.36
C ALA A 117 8.26 5.03 -1.75
N ARG A 118 8.79 4.77 -2.95
CA ARG A 118 9.16 3.42 -3.40
C ARG A 118 10.25 2.86 -2.49
N ALA A 119 11.35 3.58 -2.30
CA ALA A 119 12.44 3.14 -1.44
C ALA A 119 11.97 2.87 0.00
N TYR A 120 11.04 3.68 0.50
CA TYR A 120 10.42 3.48 1.81
C TYR A 120 9.63 2.17 1.89
N LEU A 121 8.78 1.90 0.90
CA LEU A 121 7.98 0.68 0.85
C LEU A 121 8.87 -0.54 0.62
N GLU A 122 9.83 -0.48 -0.28
CA GLU A 122 10.80 -1.55 -0.50
C GLU A 122 11.59 -1.90 0.76
N LYS A 123 11.88 -0.93 1.63
CA LYS A 123 12.50 -1.19 2.94
C LYS A 123 11.58 -1.96 3.90
N HIS A 124 10.28 -1.70 3.87
CA HIS A 124 9.34 -2.15 4.92
C HIS A 124 8.44 -3.33 4.52
N ILE A 125 8.24 -3.58 3.22
CA ILE A 125 7.40 -4.66 2.66
C ILE A 125 8.15 -5.44 1.57
N PHE A 126 9.41 -5.80 1.87
CA PHE A 126 10.36 -6.37 0.92
C PHE A 126 10.08 -7.84 0.53
N VAL A 127 9.46 -8.64 1.40
CA VAL A 127 9.15 -10.06 1.15
C VAL A 127 8.07 -10.18 0.08
N ILE A 128 6.97 -9.44 0.22
CA ILE A 128 5.86 -9.50 -0.75
C ILE A 128 6.23 -8.87 -2.10
N ILE A 129 7.08 -7.83 -2.07
CA ILE A 129 7.69 -7.24 -3.28
C ILE A 129 8.64 -8.24 -3.93
N GLY A 130 9.55 -8.85 -3.17
CA GLY A 130 10.55 -9.80 -3.66
C GLY A 130 9.94 -11.05 -4.33
N ALA A 131 8.74 -11.44 -3.93
CA ALA A 131 8.00 -12.52 -4.59
C ALA A 131 7.18 -12.08 -5.81
N GLY A 132 7.25 -10.81 -6.22
CA GLY A 132 6.47 -10.27 -7.33
C GLY A 132 4.97 -10.22 -7.07
N ARG A 133 4.55 -10.21 -5.80
CA ARG A 133 3.13 -10.16 -5.39
C ARG A 133 2.67 -8.75 -5.05
N LEU A 134 3.58 -7.80 -4.89
CA LEU A 134 3.31 -6.38 -4.79
C LEU A 134 4.20 -5.61 -5.76
N THR A 135 3.62 -4.73 -6.57
CA THR A 135 4.37 -3.75 -7.37
C THR A 135 4.09 -2.33 -6.91
N VAL A 136 5.14 -1.51 -6.81
CA VAL A 136 5.04 -0.13 -6.33
C VAL A 136 5.37 0.83 -7.47
N PHE A 137 4.37 1.63 -7.85
CA PHE A 137 4.42 2.59 -8.96
C PHE A 137 4.89 1.97 -10.28
N PRO A 138 4.19 0.94 -10.81
CA PRO A 138 4.59 0.24 -12.03
C PRO A 138 4.66 1.18 -13.26
N ASP A 139 3.82 2.21 -13.29
CA ASP A 139 3.68 3.13 -14.44
C ASP A 139 4.71 4.28 -14.43
N MET A 140 5.64 4.33 -13.47
CA MET A 140 6.73 5.32 -13.51
C MET A 140 7.82 5.00 -14.53
N HIS A 141 7.94 3.72 -14.92
CA HIS A 141 8.87 3.28 -15.95
C HIS A 141 8.15 3.30 -17.31
N GLY A 142 7.77 4.48 -17.79
CA GLY A 142 7.10 4.57 -19.09
C GLY A 142 6.33 5.86 -19.36
N ALA A 143 7.04 6.96 -19.53
CA ALA A 143 6.62 8.08 -20.39
C ALA A 143 7.87 8.91 -20.74
N PHE A 144 8.67 8.38 -21.68
CA PHE A 144 9.54 9.19 -22.52
C PHE A 144 8.78 9.53 -23.80
#